data_AF-A0A0F8Z5Q5-F1
#
_entry.id   AF-A0A0F8Z5Q5-F1
#
_cell.length_a   1.000
_cell.length_b   1.000
_cell.length_c   1.000
_cell.angle_alpha   90.00
_cell.angle_beta   90.00
_cell.angle_gamma   90.00
#
_symmetry.space_group_name_H-M   'P 1'
#
loop_
_entity.id
_entity.type
_entity.pdbx_description
1 polymer ?
#
loop_
_entity_poly.entity_id
_entity_poly.type
_entity_poly.pdbx_seq_one_letter_code
_entity_poly.pdbx_strand_id
1 'polypeptide(L)'
;FVKETRPTVYAVVGDRTIDKKYIIDDYDIVIFKNEFNVFTGNKFTNDVLKILLPNTIVVYGVATNVCVDFAVKGLAKCANQVLVVKDAIKELPNLPVNKIFEEWEKLGNVKLVTVKKIIGGK
;
A
#
# COMPACT_ATOMS: atom_id res chain seq x y z
N PHE A 1 -9.30 8.03 15.20
CA PHE A 1 -8.51 8.88 14.30
C PHE A 1 -7.92 10.04 15.09
N VAL A 2 -6.59 10.10 15.16
CA VAL A 2 -5.88 11.30 15.64
C VAL A 2 -6.04 12.39 14.57
N LYS A 3 -6.10 13.66 14.96
CA LYS A 3 -6.44 14.77 14.06
C LYS A 3 -5.41 14.93 12.94
N GLU A 4 -4.16 14.64 13.26
CA GLU A 4 -2.96 14.77 12.43
C GLU A 4 -2.93 13.75 11.29
N THR A 5 -3.65 12.63 11.43
CA THR A 5 -3.77 11.61 10.38
C THR A 5 -5.12 11.69 9.67
N ARG A 6 -5.78 12.85 9.69
CA ARG A 6 -6.97 13.12 8.89
C ARG A 6 -6.54 13.92 7.66
N PRO A 7 -6.28 13.27 6.53
CA PRO A 7 -6.17 13.96 5.26
C PRO A 7 -7.40 14.83 4.93
N THR A 8 -7.15 15.81 4.08
CA THR A 8 -7.96 17.03 3.95
C THR A 8 -8.97 16.95 2.81
N VAL A 9 -8.86 15.94 1.92
CA VAL A 9 -9.71 15.68 0.74
C VAL A 9 -9.78 14.16 0.53
N TYR A 10 -10.93 13.56 0.20
CA TYR A 10 -11.02 12.10 -0.03
C TYR A 10 -12.13 11.61 -0.95
N ALA A 11 -11.76 10.61 -1.74
CA ALA A 11 -12.64 9.48 -2.01
C ALA A 11 -12.56 8.47 -0.86
N VAL A 12 -13.70 8.18 -0.21
CA VAL A 12 -13.78 7.16 0.84
C VAL A 12 -14.33 5.86 0.27
N VAL A 13 -13.54 4.79 0.37
CA VAL A 13 -13.94 3.43 0.00
C VAL A 13 -14.25 2.66 1.27
N GLY A 14 -15.54 2.61 1.60
CA GLY A 14 -16.10 1.77 2.66
C GLY A 14 -16.33 0.33 2.19
N ASP A 15 -17.11 -0.44 2.93
CA ASP A 15 -17.44 -1.85 2.63
C ASP A 15 -18.75 -2.03 1.85
N ARG A 16 -19.54 -0.97 1.65
CA ARG A 16 -20.89 -1.05 1.04
C ARG A 16 -20.90 -0.77 -0.45
N THR A 17 -20.41 0.39 -0.86
CA THR A 17 -20.42 0.89 -2.25
C THR A 17 -19.14 1.68 -2.57
N ILE A 18 -18.85 1.79 -3.87
CA ILE A 18 -17.77 2.59 -4.43
C ILE A 18 -18.34 3.49 -5.53
N ASP A 19 -17.98 4.78 -5.53
CA ASP A 19 -18.31 5.69 -6.63
C ASP A 19 -17.03 6.04 -7.39
N LYS A 20 -16.99 5.60 -8.66
CA LYS A 20 -15.81 5.69 -9.52
C LYS A 20 -15.39 7.12 -9.80
N LYS A 21 -16.32 8.07 -9.76
CA LYS A 21 -16.04 9.48 -10.02
C LYS A 21 -15.03 10.03 -9.01
N TYR A 22 -15.26 9.77 -7.72
CA TYR A 22 -14.35 10.24 -6.67
C TYR A 22 -12.97 9.58 -6.74
N ILE A 23 -12.86 8.33 -7.21
CA ILE A 23 -11.57 7.65 -7.35
C ILE A 23 -10.66 8.30 -8.40
N ILE A 24 -11.25 8.84 -9.47
CA ILE A 24 -10.48 9.44 -10.57
C ILE A 24 -10.17 10.91 -10.28
N ASP A 25 -11.12 11.62 -9.67
CA ASP A 25 -11.03 13.07 -9.50
C ASP A 25 -10.28 13.50 -8.21
N ASP A 26 -10.11 12.61 -7.23
CA ASP A 26 -9.43 12.91 -5.96
C ASP A 26 -7.94 12.50 -5.96
N TYR A 27 -7.10 13.33 -5.34
CA TYR A 27 -5.68 13.04 -5.13
C TYR A 27 -5.43 11.99 -4.04
N ASP A 28 -6.31 11.95 -3.05
CA ASP A 28 -6.19 11.09 -1.88
C ASP A 28 -7.40 10.14 -1.79
N ILE A 29 -7.13 8.85 -1.67
CA ILE A 29 -8.15 7.80 -1.54
C ILE A 29 -7.92 7.07 -0.23
N VAL A 30 -8.97 6.97 0.60
CA VAL A 30 -8.93 6.18 1.84
C VAL A 30 -9.76 4.92 1.71
N ILE A 31 -9.08 3.79 1.86
CA ILE A 31 -9.69 2.47 1.90
C ILE A 31 -9.78 2.02 3.36
N PHE A 32 -11.00 1.85 3.87
CA PHE A 32 -11.23 1.30 5.20
C PHE A 32 -11.18 -0.22 5.16
N LYS A 33 -10.35 -0.84 5.99
CA LYS A 33 -10.25 -2.30 6.11
C LYS A 33 -10.52 -2.78 7.54
N ASN A 34 -11.19 -3.91 7.67
CA ASN A 34 -11.45 -4.57 8.96
C ASN A 34 -10.55 -5.80 9.22
N GLU A 35 -9.60 -6.10 8.32
CA GLU A 35 -8.61 -7.17 8.45
C GLU A 35 -7.19 -6.64 8.20
N PHE A 36 -6.17 -7.45 8.50
CA PHE A 36 -4.77 -7.09 8.20
C PHE A 36 -4.52 -6.96 6.70
N ASN A 37 -5.00 -7.94 5.93
CA ASN A 37 -4.93 -7.92 4.48
C ASN A 37 -5.97 -6.96 3.90
N VAL A 38 -5.51 -5.90 3.21
CA VAL A 38 -6.39 -4.88 2.61
C VAL A 38 -7.27 -5.44 1.48
N PHE A 39 -6.85 -6.53 0.84
CA PHE A 39 -7.57 -7.15 -0.27
C PHE A 39 -8.73 -8.05 0.18
N THR A 40 -8.70 -8.54 1.42
CA THR A 40 -9.82 -9.29 2.03
C THR A 40 -10.63 -8.41 2.97
N GLY A 41 -9.96 -7.51 3.70
CA GLY A 41 -10.59 -6.57 4.63
C GLY A 41 -11.34 -5.41 3.97
N ASN A 42 -11.22 -5.22 2.66
CA ASN A 42 -12.08 -4.35 1.87
C ASN A 42 -12.32 -4.96 0.48
N LYS A 43 -13.59 -5.25 0.17
CA LYS A 43 -13.98 -5.93 -1.08
C LYS A 43 -13.70 -5.11 -2.35
N PHE A 44 -13.54 -3.80 -2.23
CA PHE A 44 -13.34 -2.88 -3.34
C PHE A 44 -11.87 -2.52 -3.60
N THR A 45 -10.92 -2.98 -2.79
CA THR A 45 -9.48 -2.69 -2.99
C THR A 45 -9.02 -3.03 -4.41
N ASN A 46 -9.43 -4.21 -4.91
CA ASN A 46 -9.11 -4.62 -6.28
C ASN A 46 -9.78 -3.72 -7.33
N ASP A 47 -10.97 -3.22 -7.06
CA ASP A 47 -11.69 -2.37 -8.01
C ASP A 47 -11.07 -0.97 -8.09
N VAL A 48 -10.61 -0.42 -6.96
CA VAL A 48 -9.80 0.81 -6.94
C VAL A 48 -8.56 0.66 -7.83
N LEU A 49 -7.82 -0.44 -7.67
CA LEU A 49 -6.59 -0.68 -8.44
C LEU A 49 -6.87 -0.89 -9.93
N LYS A 50 -8.01 -1.51 -10.30
CA LYS A 50 -8.46 -1.63 -11.69
C LYS A 50 -8.88 -0.30 -12.31
N ILE A 51 -9.33 0.66 -11.52
CA ILE A 51 -9.69 2.00 -11.99
C ILE A 51 -8.42 2.84 -12.19
N LEU A 52 -7.50 2.81 -11.22
CA LEU A 52 -6.27 3.61 -11.26
C LEU A 52 -5.22 3.04 -12.23
N LEU A 53 -5.22 1.73 -12.47
CA LEU A 53 -4.25 1.01 -13.32
C LEU A 53 -2.79 1.47 -13.12
N PRO A 54 -2.27 1.42 -11.88
CA PRO A 54 -0.95 1.95 -11.59
C PRO A 54 0.16 1.11 -12.25
N ASN A 55 1.04 1.75 -13.01
CA ASN A 55 2.25 1.11 -13.52
C ASN A 55 3.29 0.86 -12.40
N THR A 56 3.45 1.85 -11.50
CA THR A 56 4.42 1.83 -10.40
C THR A 56 3.71 2.20 -9.11
N ILE A 57 3.98 1.44 -8.05
CA ILE A 57 3.40 1.68 -6.72
C ILE A 57 4.52 1.87 -5.71
N VAL A 58 4.41 2.89 -4.87
CA VAL A 58 5.34 3.14 -3.77
C VAL A 58 4.63 2.79 -2.46
N VAL A 59 5.25 1.94 -1.64
CA VAL A 59 4.66 1.44 -0.38
C VAL A 59 5.50 1.87 0.82
N TYR A 60 4.83 2.43 1.82
CA TYR A 60 5.37 2.82 3.11
C TYR A 60 4.29 2.70 4.20
N GLY A 61 4.67 2.72 5.47
CA GLY A 61 3.74 2.62 6.61
C GLY A 61 3.98 1.41 7.51
N VAL A 62 2.96 1.01 8.27
CA VAL A 62 3.08 -0.03 9.32
C VAL A 62 1.93 -1.04 9.29
N ALA A 63 2.13 -2.28 9.73
CA ALA A 63 3.40 -2.89 10.14
C ALA A 63 4.04 -3.71 9.02
N THR A 64 5.38 -3.64 8.86
CA THR A 64 6.16 -4.33 7.81
C THR A 64 5.77 -5.80 7.67
N ASN A 65 5.72 -6.49 8.80
CA ASN A 65 5.53 -7.93 8.91
C ASN A 65 4.07 -8.39 9.03
N VAL A 66 3.12 -7.48 8.80
CA VAL A 66 1.70 -7.78 8.85
C VAL A 66 0.99 -7.08 7.67
N CYS A 67 0.44 -5.89 7.88
CA CYS A 67 -0.35 -5.17 6.87
C CYS A 67 0.45 -4.83 5.61
N VAL A 68 1.71 -4.40 5.77
CA VAL A 68 2.57 -4.02 4.65
C VAL A 68 2.94 -5.24 3.82
N ASP A 69 3.23 -6.39 4.44
CA ASP A 69 3.50 -7.63 3.71
C ASP A 69 2.33 -8.06 2.83
N PHE A 70 1.11 -8.10 3.38
CA PHE A 70 -0.09 -8.38 2.58
C PHE A 70 -0.30 -7.37 1.46
N ALA A 71 -0.09 -6.08 1.74
CA ALA A 71 -0.20 -5.03 0.73
C ALA A 71 0.81 -5.25 -0.40
N VAL A 72 2.11 -5.39 -0.09
CA VAL A 72 3.17 -5.60 -1.07
C VAL A 72 2.90 -6.83 -1.94
N LYS A 73 2.59 -7.98 -1.33
CA LYS A 73 2.31 -9.22 -2.05
C LYS A 73 1.08 -9.13 -2.96
N GLY A 74 0.04 -8.41 -2.55
CA GLY A 74 -1.13 -8.19 -3.39
C GLY A 74 -0.90 -7.17 -4.50
N LEU A 75 -0.23 -6.06 -4.20
CA LEU A 75 0.10 -5.00 -5.15
C LEU A 75 1.09 -5.47 -6.23
N ALA A 76 1.99 -6.38 -5.89
CA ALA A 76 2.90 -7.02 -6.84
C ALA A 76 2.16 -7.82 -7.94
N LYS A 77 0.89 -8.19 -7.72
CA LYS A 77 0.08 -8.90 -8.72
C LYS A 77 -0.61 -7.97 -9.71
N CYS A 78 -0.71 -6.68 -9.42
CA CYS A 78 -1.49 -5.73 -10.22
C CYS A 78 -0.66 -4.61 -10.86
N ALA A 79 0.59 -4.41 -10.44
CA ALA A 79 1.48 -3.39 -10.98
C ALA A 79 2.75 -3.99 -11.59
N ASN A 80 3.35 -3.27 -12.54
CA ASN A 80 4.61 -3.66 -13.16
C ASN A 80 5.79 -3.50 -12.19
N GLN A 81 5.69 -2.60 -11.21
CA GLN A 81 6.74 -2.36 -10.23
C GLN A 81 6.17 -1.92 -8.88
N VAL A 82 6.67 -2.51 -7.80
CA VAL A 82 6.41 -2.08 -6.42
C VAL A 82 7.72 -1.66 -5.77
N LEU A 83 7.77 -0.42 -5.29
CA LEU A 83 8.91 0.15 -4.57
C LEU A 83 8.56 0.25 -3.08
N VAL A 84 9.22 -0.53 -2.24
CA VAL A 84 8.99 -0.49 -0.79
C VAL A 84 10.05 0.37 -0.13
N VAL A 85 9.62 1.41 0.57
CA VAL A 85 10.50 2.42 1.17
C VAL A 85 10.99 1.92 2.52
N LYS A 86 12.18 1.30 2.55
CA LYS A 86 12.69 0.53 3.71
C LYS A 86 12.91 1.36 4.97
N ASP A 87 13.19 2.64 4.81
CA ASP A 87 13.38 3.63 5.88
C ASP A 87 12.07 4.35 6.27
N ALA A 88 10.94 3.96 5.67
CA ALA A 88 9.60 4.45 6.00
C ALA A 88 8.61 3.31 6.31
N ILE A 89 9.12 2.14 6.72
CA ILE A 89 8.35 1.01 7.22
C ILE A 89 8.85 0.57 8.59
N LYS A 90 7.96 0.02 9.42
CA LYS A 90 8.32 -0.51 10.75
C LYS A 90 7.54 -1.76 11.10
N GLU A 91 8.25 -2.78 11.55
CA GLU A 91 7.73 -4.08 11.98
C GLU A 91 7.19 -4.07 13.42
N LEU A 92 6.25 -4.97 13.71
CA LEU A 92 5.94 -5.35 15.09
C LEU A 92 7.12 -6.16 15.67
N PRO A 93 7.39 -6.03 16.99
CA PRO A 93 8.48 -6.77 17.62
C PRO A 93 8.26 -8.29 17.56
N ASN A 94 9.34 -9.06 17.73
CA ASN A 94 9.35 -10.53 17.87
C ASN A 94 8.96 -11.34 16.61
N LEU A 95 8.94 -10.70 15.44
CA LEU A 95 8.62 -11.35 14.17
C LEU A 95 9.73 -11.07 13.15
N PRO A 96 10.22 -12.10 12.43
CA PRO A 96 11.40 -11.97 11.57
C PRO A 96 11.08 -11.17 10.30
N VAL A 97 11.72 -10.01 10.11
CA VAL A 97 11.55 -9.16 8.93
C VAL A 97 12.39 -9.61 7.73
N ASN A 98 13.57 -10.21 7.97
CA ASN A 98 14.49 -10.60 6.89
C ASN A 98 13.87 -11.60 5.91
N LYS A 99 13.10 -12.57 6.41
CA LYS A 99 12.39 -13.55 5.57
C LYS A 99 11.39 -12.89 4.63
N ILE A 100 10.73 -11.82 5.10
CA ILE A 100 9.74 -11.07 4.31
C ILE A 100 10.43 -10.32 3.18
N PHE A 101 11.59 -9.72 3.45
CA PHE A 101 12.38 -9.05 2.41
C PHE A 101 12.88 -10.03 1.34
N GLU A 102 13.34 -11.22 1.74
CA GLU A 102 13.71 -12.28 0.78
C GLU A 102 12.52 -12.76 -0.06
N GLU A 103 11.34 -12.88 0.55
CA GLU A 103 10.10 -13.24 -0.17
C GLU A 103 9.71 -12.16 -1.18
N TRP A 104 9.83 -10.89 -0.83
CA TRP A 104 9.55 -9.79 -1.74
C TRP A 104 10.51 -9.77 -2.92
N GLU A 105 11.80 -9.98 -2.71
CA GLU A 105 12.79 -10.06 -3.79
C GLU A 105 12.46 -11.20 -4.78
N LYS A 106 11.97 -12.34 -4.28
CA LYS A 106 11.55 -13.48 -5.12
C LYS A 106 10.35 -13.20 -6.01
N LEU A 107 9.56 -12.16 -5.73
CA LEU A 107 8.45 -11.73 -6.61
C LEU A 107 8.95 -11.08 -7.91
N GLY A 108 10.22 -10.67 -7.98
CA GLY A 108 10.88 -10.17 -9.19
C GLY A 108 10.53 -8.72 -9.57
N ASN A 109 9.34 -8.24 -9.21
CA ASN A 109 8.89 -6.86 -9.47
C ASN A 109 8.82 -5.96 -8.22
N VAL A 110 9.27 -6.45 -7.06
CA VAL A 110 9.36 -5.67 -5.81
C VAL A 110 10.81 -5.25 -5.56
N LYS A 111 11.03 -3.99 -5.19
CA LYS A 111 12.36 -3.45 -4.85
C LYS A 111 12.33 -2.66 -3.55
N LEU A 112 13.27 -2.96 -2.65
CA LEU A 112 13.53 -2.14 -1.47
C LEU A 112 14.32 -0.88 -1.88
N VAL A 113 13.83 0.29 -1.49
CA VAL A 113 14.42 1.60 -1.78
C VAL A 113 14.45 2.46 -0.53
N THR A 114 15.16 3.58 -0.56
CA THR A 114 15.13 4.60 0.51
C THR A 114 14.30 5.80 0.09
N VAL A 115 13.83 6.59 1.06
CA VAL A 115 13.21 7.90 0.80
C VAL A 115 14.10 8.75 -0.09
N LYS A 116 15.41 8.81 0.20
CA LYS A 116 16.39 9.57 -0.59
C LYS A 116 16.36 9.18 -2.08
N LYS A 117 16.23 7.89 -2.38
CA LYS A 117 16.16 7.38 -3.76
C LYS A 117 14.87 7.78 -4.47
N ILE A 118 13.75 7.85 -3.76
CA ILE A 118 12.43 8.22 -4.30
C ILE A 118 12.33 9.72 -4.60
N ILE A 119 12.78 10.58 -3.68
CA ILE A 119 12.64 12.04 -3.83
C ILE A 119 13.75 12.69 -4.68
N GLY A 120 14.65 11.88 -5.28
CA GLY A 120 15.71 12.38 -6.15
C GLY A 120 16.84 13.12 -5.42
N GLY A 121 17.08 12.83 -4.14
CA GLY A 121 18.07 13.54 -3.34
C GLY A 121 19.48 13.42 -3.93
N LYS A 122 20.09 14.56 -4.26
CA LYS A 122 21.54 14.68 -4.53
C LYS A 122 22.36 14.11 -3.36
#